data_AF-A0A4Y7U545-F1
#
_entry.id   AF-A0A4Y7U545-F1
#
_cell.length_a   1.000
_cell.length_b   1.000
_cell.length_c   1.000
_cell.angle_alpha   90.00
_cell.angle_beta   90.00
_cell.angle_gamma   90.00
#
_symmetry.space_group_name_H-M   'P 1'
#
loop_
_entity.id
_entity.type
_entity.pdbx_description
1 polymer ?
#
loop_
_entity_poly.entity_id
_entity_poly.type
_entity_poly.pdbx_seq_one_letter_code
_entity_poly.pdbx_strand_id
1 'polypeptide(L)'
;THDVIIRHMRFRRGATEVTRRDDALGGNPMGNIIIDHCSVSWGLDENISLYRHQFQANEKSKLEKLPACNITIQNTISSEGLDTYNHAFGSTIGGLNSTFMRNLWADNISRNASIGMYGDFNFVNNVIFNWWNRTLDGGDYRSMLNIINNYFKPGPITPADQPIAHRIVKPESGYIEPKQYGRAYVAGNYMAGSPEVTADNWNGGA
;
A
#
# COMPACT_ATOMS: atom_id res chain seq x y z
N THR A 1 18.01 -7.84 5.44
CA THR A 1 17.56 -9.08 6.10
C THR A 1 16.72 -9.91 5.15
N HIS A 2 16.75 -11.24 5.25
CA HIS A 2 15.92 -12.15 4.48
C HIS A 2 15.40 -13.31 5.36
N ASP A 3 14.42 -14.06 4.86
CA ASP A 3 13.78 -15.22 5.50
C ASP A 3 13.17 -14.89 6.87
N VAL A 4 12.17 -14.01 6.86
CA VAL A 4 11.49 -13.55 8.07
C VAL A 4 10.01 -13.86 8.00
N ILE A 5 9.48 -14.45 9.08
CA ILE A 5 8.05 -14.68 9.26
C ILE A 5 7.62 -13.97 10.55
N ILE A 6 6.63 -13.09 10.44
CA ILE A 6 6.01 -12.39 11.58
C ILE A 6 4.53 -12.77 11.61
N ARG A 7 4.08 -13.35 12.73
CA ARG A 7 2.69 -13.79 12.87
C ARG A 7 2.11 -13.52 14.24
N HIS A 8 0.81 -13.27 14.29
CA HIS A 8 0.03 -13.13 15.54
C HIS A 8 0.54 -12.03 16.47
N MET A 9 1.21 -11.02 15.92
CA MET A 9 1.73 -9.87 16.68
C MET A 9 0.87 -8.62 16.48
N ARG A 10 0.93 -7.75 17.48
CA ARG A 10 0.32 -6.41 17.45
C ARG A 10 1.42 -5.36 17.55
N PHE A 11 1.46 -4.45 16.59
CA PHE A 11 2.38 -3.32 16.58
C PHE A 11 1.58 -2.04 16.81
N ARG A 12 1.95 -1.28 17.85
CA ARG A 12 1.26 -0.06 18.30
C ARG A 12 2.30 1.00 18.64
N ARG A 13 2.79 1.73 17.63
CA ARG A 13 3.91 2.66 17.84
C ARG A 13 3.52 3.77 18.81
N GLY A 14 2.39 4.43 18.58
CA GLY A 14 1.81 5.41 19.52
C GLY A 14 2.60 6.71 19.71
N ALA A 15 3.80 6.82 19.13
CA ALA A 15 4.64 8.01 19.25
C ALA A 15 4.17 9.11 18.29
N THR A 16 3.90 10.29 18.85
CA THR A 16 3.33 11.47 18.17
C THR A 16 4.34 12.56 17.83
N GLU A 17 5.61 12.40 18.23
CA GLU A 17 6.69 13.36 17.96
C GLU A 17 6.96 13.47 16.46
N VAL A 18 6.55 14.58 15.87
CA VAL A 18 6.56 14.82 14.42
C VAL A 18 7.96 14.92 13.82
N THR A 19 8.97 15.22 14.64
CA THR A 19 10.37 15.22 14.19
C THR A 19 10.94 13.81 13.99
N ARG A 20 10.26 12.78 14.51
CA ARG A 20 10.65 11.37 14.38
C ARG A 20 9.49 10.51 13.87
N ARG A 21 9.27 10.58 12.57
CA ARG A 21 8.23 9.84 11.85
C ARG A 21 8.81 8.51 11.37
N ASP A 22 8.63 7.48 12.19
CA ASP A 22 8.95 6.11 11.78
C ASP A 22 7.66 5.34 11.55
N ASP A 23 7.78 4.30 10.74
CA ASP A 23 6.72 3.33 10.51
C ASP A 23 6.44 2.50 11.78
N ALA A 24 5.23 1.97 11.91
CA ALA A 24 4.92 1.03 13.00
C ALA A 24 5.53 -0.35 12.75
N LEU A 25 5.53 -0.80 11.49
CA LEU A 25 6.21 -2.01 11.03
C LEU A 25 6.89 -1.73 9.69
N GLY A 26 8.19 -1.49 9.73
CA GLY A 26 9.00 -1.27 8.53
C GLY A 26 10.40 -1.85 8.66
N GLY A 27 11.24 -1.61 7.66
CA GLY A 27 12.64 -2.03 7.72
C GLY A 27 13.37 -1.97 6.39
N ASN A 28 14.49 -2.69 6.33
CA ASN A 28 15.36 -2.80 5.15
C ASN A 28 15.40 -4.26 4.64
N PRO A 29 14.24 -4.86 4.26
CA PRO A 29 14.18 -6.25 3.82
C PRO A 29 14.76 -6.43 2.41
N MET A 30 15.59 -7.46 2.24
CA MET A 30 16.04 -7.90 0.92
C MET A 30 15.00 -8.79 0.27
N GLY A 31 14.44 -9.75 1.02
CA GLY A 31 13.35 -10.56 0.52
C GLY A 31 12.98 -11.77 1.36
N ASN A 32 12.03 -12.57 0.87
CA ASN A 32 11.43 -13.72 1.56
C ASN A 32 10.83 -13.33 2.91
N ILE A 33 9.83 -12.44 2.86
CA ILE A 33 9.18 -11.90 4.04
C ILE A 33 7.71 -12.30 4.03
N ILE A 34 7.23 -12.84 5.15
CA ILE A 34 5.81 -13.14 5.37
C ILE A 34 5.34 -12.39 6.61
N ILE A 35 4.32 -11.56 6.45
CA ILE A 35 3.51 -11.02 7.56
C ILE A 35 2.13 -11.67 7.46
N ASP A 36 1.71 -12.37 8.51
CA ASP A 36 0.42 -13.05 8.53
C ASP A 36 -0.29 -12.95 9.88
N HIS A 37 -1.59 -12.64 9.89
CA HIS A 37 -2.38 -12.50 11.13
C HIS A 37 -1.82 -11.47 12.11
N CYS A 38 -1.30 -10.36 11.60
CA CYS A 38 -0.84 -9.24 12.41
C CYS A 38 -1.89 -8.12 12.48
N SER A 39 -1.72 -7.22 13.44
CA SER A 39 -2.38 -5.90 13.40
C SER A 39 -1.37 -4.81 13.66
N VAL A 40 -1.39 -3.78 12.83
CA VAL A 40 -0.42 -2.69 12.85
C VAL A 40 -1.20 -1.38 12.85
N SER A 41 -1.03 -0.60 13.90
CA SER A 41 -1.77 0.64 14.08
C SER A 41 -0.92 1.70 14.74
N TRP A 42 -1.39 2.94 14.65
CA TRP A 42 -0.80 4.11 15.29
C TRP A 42 0.66 4.38 14.83
N GLY A 43 0.97 4.09 13.57
CA GLY A 43 2.18 4.57 12.89
C GLY A 43 2.08 6.07 12.59
N LEU A 44 3.23 6.77 12.54
CA LEU A 44 3.28 8.23 12.30
C LEU A 44 3.74 8.60 10.88
N ASP A 45 4.49 7.73 10.23
CA ASP A 45 4.72 7.78 8.78
C ASP A 45 3.74 6.79 8.12
N GLU A 46 4.09 5.50 8.08
CA GLU A 46 3.20 4.43 7.63
C GLU A 46 2.93 3.40 8.74
N ASN A 47 1.77 2.75 8.70
CA ASN A 47 1.58 1.56 9.53
C ASN A 47 2.51 0.44 9.06
N ILE A 48 2.51 0.11 7.77
CA ILE A 48 3.38 -0.95 7.21
C ILE A 48 4.22 -0.42 6.04
N SER A 49 5.55 -0.54 6.12
CA SER A 49 6.46 -0.10 5.04
C SER A 49 7.48 -1.16 4.67
N LEU A 50 7.21 -1.91 3.59
CA LEU A 50 8.05 -3.03 3.13
C LEU A 50 8.04 -3.12 1.60
N TYR A 51 9.02 -2.49 0.97
CA TYR A 51 9.12 -2.41 -0.49
C TYR A 51 10.55 -2.38 -1.05
N ARG A 52 11.55 -2.10 -0.21
CA ARG A 52 12.92 -1.83 -0.64
C ARG A 52 13.97 -2.24 0.38
N HIS A 53 15.22 -2.27 -0.08
CA HIS A 53 16.38 -2.16 0.78
C HIS A 53 17.43 -1.20 0.20
N GLN A 54 18.32 -0.71 1.07
CA GLN A 54 19.58 -0.07 0.70
C GLN A 54 20.67 -1.14 0.57
N PHE A 55 21.31 -1.22 -0.59
CA PHE A 55 22.36 -2.17 -0.91
C PHE A 55 23.65 -1.45 -1.28
N GLN A 56 24.77 -1.94 -0.77
CA GLN A 56 26.11 -1.47 -1.13
C GLN A 56 27.02 -2.68 -1.22
N ALA A 57 27.58 -2.96 -2.40
CA ALA A 57 28.37 -4.17 -2.64
C ALA A 57 29.69 -4.17 -1.85
N ASN A 58 30.31 -3.01 -1.67
CA ASN A 58 31.49 -2.78 -0.84
C ASN A 58 31.62 -1.28 -0.51
N GLU A 59 32.53 -0.90 0.40
CA GLU A 59 32.71 0.49 0.87
C GLU A 59 32.93 1.53 -0.25
N LYS A 60 33.42 1.11 -1.43
CA LYS A 60 33.65 1.99 -2.58
C LYS A 60 32.46 2.06 -3.53
N SER A 61 31.49 1.16 -3.42
CA SER A 61 30.28 1.16 -4.24
C SER A 61 29.30 2.25 -3.79
N LYS A 62 28.50 2.76 -4.72
CA LYS A 62 27.39 3.65 -4.39
C LYS A 62 26.33 2.89 -3.59
N LEU A 63 25.68 3.58 -2.65
CA LEU A 63 24.48 3.06 -1.99
C LEU A 63 23.31 3.09 -2.98
N GLU A 64 22.71 1.94 -3.22
CA GLU A 64 21.60 1.76 -4.15
C GLU A 64 20.31 1.38 -3.42
N LYS A 65 19.21 1.99 -3.83
CA LYS A 65 17.87 1.63 -3.38
C LYS A 65 17.30 0.56 -4.31
N LEU A 66 17.30 -0.68 -3.86
CA LEU A 66 16.85 -1.85 -4.63
C LEU A 66 15.50 -2.36 -4.11
N PRO A 67 14.65 -2.96 -4.97
CA PRO A 67 13.39 -3.52 -4.51
C PRO A 67 13.64 -4.68 -3.55
N ALA A 68 12.75 -4.82 -2.58
CA ALA A 68 12.64 -6.08 -1.86
C ALA A 68 11.98 -7.12 -2.77
N CYS A 69 12.27 -8.40 -2.55
CA CYS A 69 11.74 -9.50 -3.38
C CYS A 69 10.95 -10.51 -2.53
N ASN A 70 9.93 -11.15 -3.10
CA ASN A 70 9.17 -12.23 -2.44
C ASN A 70 8.56 -11.77 -1.10
N ILE A 71 7.68 -10.77 -1.15
CA ILE A 71 6.95 -10.27 0.03
C ILE A 71 5.51 -10.78 -0.03
N THR A 72 5.06 -11.39 1.08
CA THR A 72 3.65 -11.69 1.30
C THR A 72 3.14 -10.98 2.56
N ILE A 73 2.05 -10.21 2.43
CA ILE A 73 1.27 -9.75 3.59
C ILE A 73 -0.14 -10.30 3.45
N GLN A 74 -0.58 -11.08 4.44
CA GLN A 74 -1.88 -11.72 4.38
C GLN A 74 -2.61 -11.72 5.73
N ASN A 75 -3.94 -11.77 5.68
CA ASN A 75 -4.79 -11.84 6.89
C ASN A 75 -4.44 -10.79 7.96
N THR A 76 -3.92 -9.63 7.54
CA THR A 76 -3.31 -8.62 8.42
C THR A 76 -4.11 -7.32 8.38
N ILE A 77 -4.13 -6.61 9.50
CA ILE A 77 -4.81 -5.33 9.65
C ILE A 77 -3.77 -4.21 9.66
N SER A 78 -3.97 -3.19 8.83
CA SER A 78 -3.28 -1.90 8.88
C SER A 78 -4.32 -0.79 9.11
N SER A 79 -4.37 -0.24 10.32
CA SER A 79 -5.44 0.70 10.68
C SER A 79 -5.01 1.86 11.54
N GLU A 80 -5.81 2.93 11.55
CA GLU A 80 -5.70 4.02 12.52
C GLU A 80 -4.30 4.65 12.55
N GLY A 81 -3.80 5.08 11.38
CA GLY A 81 -2.57 5.90 11.33
C GLY A 81 -2.71 7.18 12.15
N LEU A 82 -1.65 7.61 12.85
CA LEU A 82 -1.67 8.82 13.67
C LEU A 82 -1.56 10.08 12.81
N ASP A 83 -2.66 10.81 12.71
CA ASP A 83 -2.72 12.01 11.87
C ASP A 83 -2.43 13.31 12.62
N THR A 84 -1.26 13.42 13.25
CA THR A 84 -0.90 14.65 13.99
C THR A 84 -0.56 15.83 13.07
N TYR A 85 -0.30 15.58 11.78
CA TYR A 85 0.05 16.61 10.80
C TYR A 85 -0.29 16.23 9.34
N ASN A 86 -1.52 15.77 9.07
CA ASN A 86 -2.04 15.41 7.74
C ASN A 86 -1.24 14.32 7.00
N HIS A 87 -0.60 13.41 7.75
CA HIS A 87 0.25 12.36 7.19
C HIS A 87 0.16 11.14 8.08
N ALA A 88 -0.81 10.30 7.75
CA ALA A 88 -1.15 9.05 8.41
C ALA A 88 -1.46 7.99 7.34
N PHE A 89 -0.48 7.16 7.02
CA PHE A 89 -0.57 6.28 5.85
C PHE A 89 -0.75 4.82 6.23
N GLY A 90 -1.58 4.13 5.45
CA GLY A 90 -1.81 2.70 5.64
C GLY A 90 -0.54 1.91 5.34
N SER A 91 0.02 2.04 4.14
CA SER A 91 1.22 1.31 3.75
C SER A 91 1.95 1.88 2.56
N THR A 92 3.28 1.72 2.54
CA THR A 92 4.09 1.69 1.30
C THR A 92 4.68 0.29 1.15
N ILE A 93 4.11 -0.50 0.23
CA ILE A 93 4.42 -1.92 0.07
C ILE A 93 4.64 -2.24 -1.40
N GLY A 94 5.41 -3.28 -1.69
CA GLY A 94 5.68 -3.69 -3.06
C GLY A 94 7.05 -4.33 -3.19
N GLY A 95 7.75 -4.02 -4.28
CA GLY A 95 8.92 -4.75 -4.71
C GLY A 95 8.57 -5.84 -5.73
N LEU A 96 9.49 -6.76 -5.96
CA LEU A 96 9.34 -7.82 -6.97
C LEU A 96 8.75 -9.09 -6.34
N ASN A 97 7.89 -9.79 -7.09
CA ASN A 97 7.20 -11.00 -6.66
C ASN A 97 6.41 -10.78 -5.36
N SER A 98 5.51 -9.80 -5.36
CA SER A 98 4.82 -9.34 -4.15
C SER A 98 3.34 -9.69 -4.15
N THR A 99 2.80 -10.16 -3.01
CA THR A 99 1.39 -10.53 -2.85
C THR A 99 0.80 -10.02 -1.55
N PHE A 100 -0.33 -9.35 -1.66
CA PHE A 100 -1.04 -8.71 -0.56
C PHE A 100 -2.49 -9.15 -0.61
N MET A 101 -2.90 -10.06 0.29
CA MET A 101 -4.22 -10.68 0.21
C MET A 101 -4.95 -10.88 1.52
N ARG A 102 -6.29 -10.74 1.48
CA ARG A 102 -7.17 -10.93 2.66
C ARG A 102 -6.80 -10.03 3.85
N ASN A 103 -6.26 -8.85 3.56
CA ASN A 103 -5.94 -7.85 4.56
C ASN A 103 -7.06 -6.83 4.72
N LEU A 104 -6.97 -6.05 5.80
CA LEU A 104 -7.81 -4.88 6.04
C LEU A 104 -6.92 -3.63 6.11
N TRP A 105 -7.19 -2.65 5.26
CA TRP A 105 -6.75 -1.26 5.44
C TRP A 105 -7.94 -0.41 5.87
N ALA A 106 -7.89 0.16 7.08
CA ALA A 106 -9.01 0.89 7.64
C ALA A 106 -8.57 2.17 8.33
N ASP A 107 -9.33 3.25 8.16
CA ASP A 107 -9.17 4.47 8.97
C ASP A 107 -7.74 5.09 8.86
N ASN A 108 -7.11 4.96 7.68
CA ASN A 108 -5.89 5.70 7.35
C ASN A 108 -6.20 6.77 6.30
N ILE A 109 -5.58 7.93 6.44
CA ILE A 109 -5.82 9.09 5.57
C ILE A 109 -5.53 8.79 4.10
N SER A 110 -4.46 8.06 3.81
CA SER A 110 -4.00 7.76 2.44
C SER A 110 -3.18 6.48 2.37
N ARG A 111 -2.82 6.07 1.14
CA ARG A 111 -1.92 4.94 0.86
C ARG A 111 -2.46 3.66 1.48
N ASN A 112 -3.60 3.19 0.96
CA ASN A 112 -4.30 1.99 1.41
C ASN A 112 -4.36 0.91 0.30
N ALA A 113 -3.27 0.57 -0.41
CA ALA A 113 -1.85 0.81 -0.13
C ALA A 113 -1.11 1.57 -1.24
N SER A 114 0.01 2.22 -0.93
CA SER A 114 0.91 2.77 -1.95
C SER A 114 1.85 1.71 -2.52
N ILE A 115 1.99 1.69 -3.84
CA ILE A 115 2.80 0.74 -4.60
C ILE A 115 4.25 1.26 -4.63
N GLY A 116 5.10 0.59 -3.86
CA GLY A 116 6.53 0.86 -3.78
C GLY A 116 7.34 0.14 -4.85
N MET A 117 8.33 0.85 -5.40
CA MET A 117 9.21 0.40 -6.49
C MET A 117 8.49 0.17 -7.82
N TYR A 118 8.78 -0.95 -8.48
CA TYR A 118 8.35 -1.34 -9.81
C TYR A 118 8.17 -2.86 -9.85
N GLY A 119 7.62 -3.38 -10.95
CA GLY A 119 7.34 -4.81 -11.11
C GLY A 119 5.92 -5.17 -10.72
N ASP A 120 5.71 -6.43 -10.37
CA ASP A 120 4.39 -6.96 -10.05
C ASP A 120 3.87 -6.51 -8.68
N PHE A 121 2.56 -6.27 -8.62
CA PHE A 121 1.86 -5.92 -7.40
C PHE A 121 0.52 -6.65 -7.36
N ASN A 122 0.44 -7.73 -6.58
CA ASN A 122 -0.77 -8.54 -6.48
C ASN A 122 -1.58 -8.15 -5.25
N PHE A 123 -2.72 -7.49 -5.44
CA PHE A 123 -3.59 -6.99 -4.39
C PHE A 123 -4.97 -7.63 -4.50
N VAL A 124 -5.20 -8.68 -3.71
CA VAL A 124 -6.30 -9.63 -3.94
C VAL A 124 -7.15 -9.85 -2.68
N ASN A 125 -8.48 -9.78 -2.79
CA ASN A 125 -9.42 -10.08 -1.70
C ASN A 125 -9.20 -9.25 -0.42
N ASN A 126 -8.75 -8.01 -0.53
CA ASN A 126 -8.56 -7.12 0.62
C ASN A 126 -9.80 -6.27 0.88
N VAL A 127 -9.91 -5.74 2.09
CA VAL A 127 -10.92 -4.75 2.49
C VAL A 127 -10.23 -3.41 2.69
N ILE A 128 -10.81 -2.36 2.11
CA ILE A 128 -10.32 -0.99 2.19
C ILE A 128 -11.49 -0.13 2.69
N PHE A 129 -11.29 0.54 3.81
CA PHE A 129 -12.35 1.26 4.51
C PHE A 129 -11.93 2.65 4.98
N ASN A 130 -12.83 3.62 4.82
CA ASN A 130 -12.77 4.94 5.46
C ASN A 130 -11.45 5.70 5.23
N TRP A 131 -11.06 5.87 3.96
CA TRP A 131 -9.93 6.70 3.57
C TRP A 131 -10.36 8.15 3.37
N TRP A 132 -9.43 9.12 3.49
CA TRP A 132 -9.72 10.52 3.15
C TRP A 132 -9.28 10.88 1.73
N ASN A 133 -8.01 10.65 1.40
CA ASN A 133 -7.39 11.25 0.22
C ASN A 133 -6.94 10.22 -0.84
N ARG A 134 -6.45 9.03 -0.45
CA ARG A 134 -6.01 7.99 -1.41
C ARG A 134 -6.27 6.56 -0.95
N THR A 135 -6.74 5.71 -1.88
CA THR A 135 -6.78 4.24 -1.78
C THR A 135 -5.44 3.68 -2.27
N LEU A 136 -5.41 2.95 -3.40
CA LEU A 136 -4.16 2.54 -4.04
C LEU A 136 -3.59 3.69 -4.87
N ASP A 137 -2.31 3.97 -4.70
CA ASP A 137 -1.57 4.98 -5.45
C ASP A 137 -0.12 4.54 -5.69
N GLY A 138 0.62 5.28 -6.52
CA GLY A 138 2.01 4.95 -6.82
C GLY A 138 2.14 3.96 -7.98
N GLY A 139 3.31 3.31 -8.05
CA GLY A 139 3.70 2.47 -9.17
C GLY A 139 3.94 3.28 -10.45
N ASP A 140 5.17 3.27 -10.94
CA ASP A 140 5.52 3.95 -12.20
C ASP A 140 5.20 3.09 -13.44
N TYR A 141 5.57 3.57 -14.63
CA TYR A 141 5.44 2.88 -15.93
C TYR A 141 5.99 1.45 -15.98
N ARG A 142 6.85 1.04 -15.03
CA ARG A 142 7.41 -0.31 -14.93
C ARG A 142 6.57 -1.24 -14.05
N SER A 143 5.47 -0.75 -13.49
CA SER A 143 4.61 -1.51 -12.58
C SER A 143 3.58 -2.34 -13.35
N MET A 144 3.26 -3.51 -12.82
CA MET A 144 2.27 -4.46 -13.33
C MET A 144 1.31 -4.83 -12.19
N LEU A 145 0.16 -4.17 -12.15
CA LEU A 145 -0.76 -4.21 -11.02
C LEU A 145 -1.86 -5.24 -11.28
N ASN A 146 -2.10 -6.14 -10.33
CA ASN A 146 -3.25 -7.03 -10.32
C ASN A 146 -4.12 -6.66 -9.12
N ILE A 147 -5.26 -6.01 -9.34
CA ILE A 147 -6.17 -5.54 -8.30
C ILE A 147 -7.49 -6.31 -8.46
N ILE A 148 -7.64 -7.37 -7.68
CA ILE A 148 -8.66 -8.40 -7.94
C ILE A 148 -9.53 -8.62 -6.71
N ASN A 149 -10.85 -8.55 -6.90
CA ASN A 149 -11.84 -8.96 -5.89
C ASN A 149 -11.70 -8.28 -4.51
N ASN A 150 -11.21 -7.04 -4.48
CA ASN A 150 -11.15 -6.27 -3.24
C ASN A 150 -12.50 -5.59 -2.96
N TYR A 151 -12.79 -5.37 -1.68
CA TYR A 151 -13.97 -4.65 -1.22
C TYR A 151 -13.57 -3.26 -0.73
N PHE A 152 -14.02 -2.24 -1.45
CA PHE A 152 -13.80 -0.84 -1.10
C PHE A 152 -15.08 -0.26 -0.51
N LYS A 153 -14.97 0.39 0.65
CA LYS A 153 -16.07 1.08 1.29
C LYS A 153 -15.65 2.47 1.76
N PRO A 154 -16.10 3.55 1.09
CA PRO A 154 -15.92 4.89 1.64
C PRO A 154 -16.59 4.98 3.02
N GLY A 155 -15.99 5.75 3.92
CA GLY A 155 -16.49 5.94 5.28
C GLY A 155 -16.75 7.41 5.58
N PRO A 156 -17.08 7.75 6.85
CA PRO A 156 -17.44 9.11 7.23
C PRO A 156 -16.41 10.20 6.88
N ILE A 157 -15.12 9.86 6.79
CA ILE A 157 -14.08 10.82 6.41
C ILE A 157 -13.91 10.96 4.89
N THR A 158 -14.43 10.01 4.10
CA THR A 158 -14.25 10.00 2.65
C THR A 158 -15.10 11.12 2.01
N PRO A 159 -14.51 12.02 1.20
CA PRO A 159 -15.27 13.06 0.50
C PRO A 159 -16.22 12.44 -0.54
N ALA A 160 -17.49 12.28 -0.17
CA ALA A 160 -18.48 11.50 -0.93
C ALA A 160 -18.81 12.07 -2.32
N ASP A 161 -18.63 13.37 -2.49
CA ASP A 161 -18.91 14.13 -3.72
C ASP A 161 -17.71 14.22 -4.68
N GLN A 162 -16.58 13.61 -4.32
CA GLN A 162 -15.35 13.66 -5.12
C GLN A 162 -15.02 12.31 -5.72
N PRO A 163 -14.27 12.26 -6.85
CA PRO A 163 -13.90 11.00 -7.48
C PRO A 163 -13.05 10.08 -6.60
N ILE A 164 -12.54 10.57 -5.46
CA ILE A 164 -11.83 9.72 -4.50
C ILE A 164 -12.75 8.74 -3.77
N ALA A 165 -14.05 9.01 -3.67
CA ALA A 165 -15.00 8.11 -3.00
C ALA A 165 -15.16 6.76 -3.71
N HIS A 166 -14.83 6.70 -5.00
CA HIS A 166 -14.98 5.51 -5.83
C HIS A 166 -13.70 5.14 -6.61
N ARG A 167 -12.54 5.70 -6.25
CA ARG A 167 -11.27 5.36 -6.90
C ARG A 167 -10.68 4.08 -6.33
N ILE A 168 -10.39 3.11 -7.20
CA ILE A 168 -9.70 1.86 -6.88
C ILE A 168 -8.20 2.08 -6.88
N VAL A 169 -7.65 2.70 -7.93
CA VAL A 169 -6.21 2.93 -8.08
C VAL A 169 -5.91 4.24 -8.79
N LYS A 170 -4.80 4.88 -8.42
CA LYS A 170 -4.20 6.02 -9.13
C LYS A 170 -2.74 5.71 -9.50
N PRO A 171 -2.48 5.18 -10.71
CA PRO A 171 -1.12 4.93 -11.17
C PRO A 171 -0.33 6.24 -11.32
N GLU A 172 0.98 6.19 -11.10
CA GLU A 172 1.87 7.35 -11.30
C GLU A 172 2.66 7.20 -12.62
N SER A 173 2.99 8.33 -13.25
CA SER A 173 3.67 8.32 -14.57
C SER A 173 5.19 8.19 -14.52
N GLY A 174 5.78 8.30 -13.32
CA GLY A 174 7.23 8.47 -13.18
C GLY A 174 7.71 9.79 -13.81
N TYR A 175 8.92 9.77 -14.37
CA TYR A 175 9.59 10.96 -14.93
C TYR A 175 9.77 10.91 -16.45
N ILE A 176 9.14 9.95 -17.14
CA ILE A 176 9.29 9.77 -18.58
C ILE A 176 8.36 10.71 -19.34
N GLU A 177 8.88 11.28 -20.44
CA GLU A 177 8.11 12.04 -21.42
C GLU A 177 8.13 11.32 -22.79
N PRO A 178 6.96 11.05 -23.42
CA PRO A 178 5.62 11.33 -22.90
C PRO A 178 5.29 10.45 -21.68
N LYS A 179 4.43 10.96 -20.79
CA LYS A 179 3.99 10.24 -19.58
C LYS A 179 3.50 8.83 -19.91
N GLN A 180 4.08 7.85 -19.23
CA GLN A 180 3.67 6.45 -19.29
C GLN A 180 3.27 5.99 -17.89
N TYR A 181 2.21 5.20 -17.78
CA TYR A 181 1.70 4.70 -16.50
C TYR A 181 1.91 3.20 -16.37
N GLY A 182 1.88 2.70 -15.13
CA GLY A 182 1.89 1.26 -14.88
C GLY A 182 0.72 0.55 -15.59
N ARG A 183 0.93 -0.73 -15.92
CA ARG A 183 -0.12 -1.57 -16.52
C ARG A 183 -0.94 -2.18 -15.40
N ALA A 184 -2.26 -2.04 -15.46
CA ALA A 184 -3.16 -2.56 -14.44
C ALA A 184 -4.13 -3.59 -15.03
N TYR A 185 -4.37 -4.66 -14.27
CA TYR A 185 -5.52 -5.55 -14.41
C TYR A 185 -6.40 -5.33 -13.18
N VAL A 186 -7.54 -4.68 -13.40
CA VAL A 186 -8.49 -4.30 -12.34
C VAL A 186 -9.82 -5.00 -12.63
N ALA A 187 -10.19 -5.97 -11.80
CA ALA A 187 -11.36 -6.80 -12.05
C ALA A 187 -12.01 -7.36 -10.78
N GLY A 188 -13.34 -7.45 -10.79
CA GLY A 188 -14.15 -8.06 -9.73
C GLY A 188 -14.15 -7.33 -8.39
N ASN A 189 -13.57 -6.12 -8.33
CA ASN A 189 -13.60 -5.30 -7.12
C ASN A 189 -15.01 -4.75 -6.91
N TYR A 190 -15.44 -4.73 -5.65
CA TYR A 190 -16.71 -4.16 -5.25
C TYR A 190 -16.47 -2.78 -4.64
N MET A 191 -17.19 -1.76 -5.13
CA MET A 191 -17.13 -0.40 -4.62
C MET A 191 -18.48 -0.05 -3.97
N ALA A 192 -18.53 -0.08 -2.64
CA ALA A 192 -19.75 0.23 -1.91
C ALA A 192 -20.21 1.66 -2.19
N GLY A 193 -21.46 1.80 -2.61
CA GLY A 193 -22.04 3.11 -2.97
C GLY A 193 -21.78 3.55 -4.41
N SER A 194 -21.09 2.76 -5.25
CA SER A 194 -21.00 2.98 -6.69
C SER A 194 -21.29 1.68 -7.47
N PRO A 195 -22.56 1.46 -7.86
CA PRO A 195 -22.92 0.36 -8.75
C PRO A 195 -22.18 0.41 -10.09
N GLU A 196 -21.87 1.61 -10.59
CA GLU A 196 -21.20 1.83 -11.87
C GLU A 196 -19.77 1.29 -11.83
N VAL A 197 -18.97 1.68 -10.82
CA VAL A 197 -17.60 1.17 -10.64
C VAL A 197 -17.59 -0.30 -10.27
N THR A 198 -18.61 -0.78 -9.55
CA THR A 198 -18.73 -2.21 -9.22
C THR A 198 -18.99 -3.07 -10.46
N ALA A 199 -19.82 -2.59 -11.40
CA ALA A 199 -20.10 -3.28 -12.65
C ALA A 199 -18.92 -3.22 -13.64
N ASP A 200 -18.22 -2.08 -13.68
CA ASP A 200 -17.02 -1.88 -14.48
C ASP A 200 -15.97 -1.09 -13.69
N ASN A 201 -14.95 -1.80 -13.20
CA ASN A 201 -13.89 -1.19 -12.39
C ASN A 201 -13.08 -0.12 -13.14
N TRP A 202 -13.13 -0.08 -14.47
CA TRP A 202 -12.44 0.93 -15.29
C TRP A 202 -13.27 2.21 -15.48
N ASN A 203 -14.56 2.18 -15.16
CA ASN A 203 -15.45 3.32 -15.29
C ASN A 203 -15.29 4.31 -14.13
N GLY A 204 -14.15 5.01 -14.07
CA GLY A 204 -13.84 6.00 -13.04
C GLY A 204 -13.16 5.42 -11.79
N GLY A 205 -13.03 4.09 -11.71
CA GLY A 205 -12.30 3.41 -10.63
C GLY A 205 -10.79 3.31 -10.86
N ALA A 206 -10.35 3.07 -12.09
CA ALA A 206 -8.95 2.82 -12.47
C ALA A 206 -8.45 3.78 -13.56
#